data_AF-A0A3M6TBY2-F1
#
_entry.id   AF-A0A3M6TBY2-F1
#
_cell.length_a   1.000
_cell.length_b   1.000
_cell.length_c   1.000
_cell.angle_alpha   90.00
_cell.angle_beta   90.00
_cell.angle_gamma   90.00
#
_symmetry.space_group_name_H-M   'P 1'
#
loop_
_entity.id
_entity.type
_entity.pdbx_description
1 polymer ?
#
loop_
_entity_poly.entity_id
_entity_poly.type
_entity_poly.pdbx_seq_one_letter_code
_entity_poly.pdbx_strand_id
1 'polypeptide(L)'
;MPTYTSAQPELFTNPPEKTSSAQKKGQLTDEQVQQYFSEGFLLVPEFFEKSELEPIITAICELVDGLAEKLYSAGKIKDKYKNATFFDRLILIEKEFPGAAVLLHKNGIMPKAFQDLWMNERLLNVIEQFIGPEIGGHPVWNLRTKTPKNSQVTVPWHQDSAYLTSAACEVLQPTAWIPLLDTNRTNDVDFEKDIVLCEVPFGGVLFINNLVPHRRKHLDKIRWSLDLRWQRPDKPNGFYGLKENILLRTSKDPNYTVDWTEFASCDRTELQRGHQDVKTKFEKEEIKLKPEEDPEFDTTIIGPWMGQWEIVHHNKHTIKYKDPGDNEESWSNYQSTWTKA
;
A
#
# COMPACT_ATOMS: atom_id res chain seq x y z
N MET A 1 -0.04 -30.93 -3.09
CA MET A 1 0.03 -29.68 -3.87
C MET A 1 -1.39 -29.37 -4.32
N PRO A 2 -2.09 -28.36 -3.78
CA PRO A 2 -3.27 -27.85 -4.43
C PRO A 2 -2.81 -27.22 -5.74
N THR A 3 -3.18 -27.83 -6.85
CA THR A 3 -3.07 -27.23 -8.17
C THR A 3 -4.09 -26.09 -8.22
N TYR A 4 -3.64 -24.84 -8.28
CA TYR A 4 -4.51 -23.69 -8.52
C TYR A 4 -5.03 -23.80 -9.96
N THR A 5 -6.23 -24.39 -10.15
CA THR A 5 -6.69 -24.93 -11.44
C THR A 5 -7.83 -24.18 -12.12
N SER A 6 -8.22 -23.00 -11.67
CA SER A 6 -9.10 -22.16 -12.50
C SER A 6 -8.88 -20.70 -12.23
N ALA A 7 -8.51 -19.94 -13.27
CA ALA A 7 -8.78 -18.50 -13.26
C ALA A 7 -10.29 -18.34 -12.97
N GLN A 8 -10.63 -17.59 -11.93
CA GLN A 8 -12.02 -17.23 -11.60
C GLN A 8 -12.26 -15.79 -12.02
N PRO A 9 -12.28 -15.48 -13.34
CA PRO A 9 -12.44 -14.11 -13.82
C PRO A 9 -13.75 -13.48 -13.35
N GLU A 10 -14.78 -14.30 -13.13
CA GLU A 10 -16.10 -13.88 -12.63
C GLU A 10 -16.01 -13.15 -11.29
N LEU A 11 -15.06 -13.50 -10.43
CA LEU A 11 -14.83 -12.81 -9.15
C LEU A 11 -14.48 -11.31 -9.33
N PHE A 12 -13.81 -10.98 -10.43
CA PHE A 12 -13.34 -9.64 -10.74
C PHE A 12 -14.23 -8.91 -11.75
N THR A 13 -15.14 -9.63 -12.42
CA THR A 13 -15.95 -9.13 -13.53
C THR A 13 -17.45 -9.11 -13.26
N ASN A 14 -17.92 -9.84 -12.24
CA ASN A 14 -19.33 -9.87 -11.86
C ASN A 14 -19.51 -9.26 -10.46
N PRO A 15 -20.36 -8.23 -10.31
CA PRO A 15 -20.70 -7.71 -8.99
C PRO A 15 -21.48 -8.75 -8.18
N PRO A 16 -21.34 -8.75 -6.84
CA PRO A 16 -22.16 -9.59 -5.97
C PRO A 16 -23.64 -9.23 -6.08
N GLU A 17 -24.52 -10.19 -5.81
CA GLU A 17 -25.95 -9.95 -5.73
C GLU A 17 -26.27 -8.89 -4.68
N LYS A 18 -27.14 -7.94 -5.03
CA LYS A 18 -27.60 -6.91 -4.10
C LYS A 18 -28.39 -7.54 -2.97
N THR A 19 -27.96 -7.27 -1.74
CA THR A 19 -28.62 -7.77 -0.52
C THR A 19 -29.81 -6.89 -0.07
N SER A 20 -29.94 -5.67 -0.63
CA SER A 20 -31.02 -4.73 -0.29
C SER A 20 -31.30 -3.77 -1.45
N SER A 21 -32.55 -3.34 -1.58
CA SER A 21 -32.97 -2.25 -2.48
C SER A 21 -32.86 -0.85 -1.86
N ALA A 22 -32.64 -0.76 -0.55
CA ALA A 22 -32.48 0.52 0.14
C ALA A 22 -31.06 1.06 -0.03
N GLN A 23 -30.93 2.27 -0.58
CA GLN A 23 -29.64 2.91 -0.81
C GLN A 23 -29.05 3.45 0.50
N LYS A 24 -27.86 2.97 0.87
CA LYS A 24 -27.09 3.48 2.01
C LYS A 24 -26.29 4.72 1.59
N LYS A 25 -25.99 5.60 2.55
CA LYS A 25 -25.18 6.81 2.29
C LYS A 25 -23.84 6.43 1.68
N GLY A 26 -23.47 7.10 0.58
CA GLY A 26 -22.20 6.90 -0.11
C GLY A 26 -22.14 5.70 -1.07
N GLN A 27 -23.21 4.89 -1.18
CA GLN A 27 -23.25 3.84 -2.19
C GLN A 27 -23.19 4.41 -3.60
N LEU A 28 -22.48 3.68 -4.45
CA LEU A 28 -22.36 3.91 -5.87
C LEU A 28 -23.67 3.58 -6.60
N THR A 29 -23.89 4.24 -7.72
CA THR A 29 -24.93 3.86 -8.70
C THR A 29 -24.64 2.50 -9.33
N ASP A 30 -25.65 1.89 -9.94
CA ASP A 30 -25.50 0.59 -10.59
C ASP A 30 -24.50 0.67 -11.74
N GLU A 31 -24.55 1.76 -12.50
CA GLU A 31 -23.63 2.04 -13.60
C GLU A 31 -22.18 2.14 -13.09
N GLN A 32 -21.95 2.79 -11.96
CA GLN A 32 -20.61 2.90 -11.35
C GLN A 32 -20.10 1.55 -10.82
N VAL A 33 -20.96 0.73 -10.22
CA VAL A 33 -20.59 -0.63 -9.81
C VAL A 33 -20.23 -1.46 -11.05
N GLN A 34 -21.04 -1.41 -12.11
CA GLN A 34 -20.76 -2.12 -13.35
C GLN A 34 -19.46 -1.63 -14.01
N GLN A 35 -19.15 -0.33 -13.95
CA GLN A 35 -17.87 0.20 -14.42
C GLN A 35 -16.70 -0.42 -13.63
N TYR A 36 -16.77 -0.45 -12.30
CA TYR A 36 -15.71 -1.04 -11.49
C TYR A 36 -15.41 -2.50 -11.86
N PHE A 37 -16.44 -3.30 -12.10
CA PHE A 37 -16.27 -4.72 -12.46
C PHE A 37 -15.88 -4.94 -13.92
N SER A 38 -16.32 -4.08 -14.85
CA SER A 38 -15.96 -4.20 -16.27
C SER A 38 -14.56 -3.66 -16.58
N GLU A 39 -14.16 -2.57 -15.94
CA GLU A 39 -12.88 -1.88 -16.18
C GLU A 39 -11.83 -2.19 -15.11
N GLY A 40 -12.25 -2.72 -13.96
CA GLY A 40 -11.40 -3.01 -12.81
C GLY A 40 -11.10 -1.81 -11.91
N PHE A 41 -11.58 -0.62 -12.25
CA PHE A 41 -11.39 0.60 -11.46
C PHE A 41 -12.60 1.54 -11.57
N LEU A 42 -12.70 2.48 -10.63
CA LEU A 42 -13.70 3.54 -10.64
C LEU A 42 -13.16 4.79 -9.95
N LEU A 43 -13.24 5.94 -10.62
CA LEU A 43 -12.96 7.24 -10.03
C LEU A 43 -14.26 7.88 -9.51
N VAL A 44 -14.28 8.25 -8.22
CA VAL A 44 -15.31 9.08 -7.63
C VAL A 44 -14.68 10.42 -7.22
N PRO A 45 -14.85 11.49 -8.04
CA PRO A 45 -14.09 12.73 -7.87
C PRO A 45 -14.50 13.54 -6.64
N GLU A 46 -15.75 13.40 -6.18
CA GLU A 46 -16.29 14.17 -5.05
C GLU A 46 -16.82 13.20 -3.98
N PHE A 47 -15.92 12.46 -3.33
CA PHE A 47 -16.31 11.48 -2.32
C PHE A 47 -16.25 12.04 -0.90
N PHE A 48 -15.22 12.83 -0.60
CA PHE A 48 -14.98 13.48 0.68
C PHE A 48 -15.06 15.00 0.55
N GLU A 49 -15.63 15.63 1.55
CA GLU A 49 -15.36 17.03 1.81
C GLU A 49 -13.90 17.19 2.29
N LYS A 50 -13.26 18.32 1.95
CA LYS A 50 -11.86 18.56 2.31
C LYS A 50 -11.62 18.48 3.82
N SER A 51 -12.58 18.96 4.61
CA SER A 51 -12.59 18.91 6.08
C SER A 51 -12.52 17.48 6.64
N GLU A 52 -13.04 16.48 5.92
CA GLU A 52 -12.99 15.08 6.33
C GLU A 52 -11.58 14.49 6.21
N LEU A 53 -10.70 15.10 5.40
CA LEU A 53 -9.31 14.66 5.21
C LEU A 53 -8.31 15.44 6.09
N GLU A 54 -8.71 16.52 6.74
CA GLU A 54 -7.84 17.30 7.65
C GLU A 54 -7.27 16.49 8.83
N PRO A 55 -8.03 15.58 9.48
CA PRO A 55 -7.46 14.71 10.51
C PRO A 55 -6.33 13.81 9.98
N ILE A 56 -6.41 13.41 8.71
CA ILE A 56 -5.39 12.59 8.03
C ILE A 56 -4.12 13.42 7.81
N ILE A 57 -4.27 14.66 7.38
CA ILE A 57 -3.15 15.61 7.20
C ILE A 57 -2.45 15.85 8.54
N THR A 58 -3.23 16.07 9.62
CA THR A 58 -2.69 16.28 10.97
C THR A 58 -1.90 15.06 11.44
N ALA A 59 -2.45 13.85 11.29
CA ALA A 59 -1.75 12.63 11.65
C ALA A 59 -0.44 12.44 10.85
N ILE A 60 -0.41 12.82 9.58
CA ILE A 60 0.83 12.77 8.78
C ILE A 60 1.84 13.82 9.27
N CYS A 61 1.41 15.03 9.63
CA CYS A 61 2.29 16.03 10.23
C CYS A 61 2.97 15.49 11.50
N GLU A 62 2.22 14.80 12.37
CA GLU A 62 2.76 14.16 13.58
C GLU A 62 3.79 13.06 13.26
N LEU A 63 3.54 12.24 12.22
CA LEU A 63 4.51 11.25 11.77
C LEU A 63 5.80 11.92 11.23
N VAL A 64 5.66 13.01 10.47
CA VAL A 64 6.80 13.80 9.98
C VAL A 64 7.55 14.48 11.12
N ASP A 65 6.84 14.95 12.15
CA ASP A 65 7.44 15.49 13.39
C ASP A 65 8.31 14.46 14.09
N GLY A 66 7.78 13.24 14.30
CA GLY A 66 8.55 12.14 14.90
C GLY A 66 9.80 11.79 14.09
N LEU A 67 9.68 11.71 12.77
CA LEU A 67 10.82 11.47 11.88
C LEU A 67 11.86 12.59 11.95
N ALA A 68 11.44 13.86 11.93
CA ALA A 68 12.33 15.01 12.00
C ALA A 68 13.08 15.06 13.34
N GLU A 69 12.39 14.79 14.45
CA GLU A 69 12.99 14.74 15.79
C GLU A 69 14.06 13.65 15.88
N LYS A 70 13.75 12.46 15.37
CA LYS A 70 14.65 11.31 15.31
C LYS A 70 15.91 11.61 14.49
N LEU A 71 15.74 12.12 13.27
CA LEU A 71 16.87 12.46 12.39
C LEU A 71 17.74 13.59 12.97
N TYR A 72 17.12 14.63 13.55
CA TYR A 72 17.84 15.75 14.14
C TYR A 72 18.65 15.32 15.38
N SER A 73 18.03 14.53 16.27
CA SER A 73 18.69 14.05 17.49
C SER A 73 19.90 13.15 17.19
N ALA A 74 19.84 12.41 16.07
CA ALA A 74 20.95 11.61 15.56
C ALA A 74 21.97 12.41 14.70
N GLY A 75 21.81 13.73 14.60
CA GLY A 75 22.70 14.60 13.82
C GLY A 75 22.65 14.37 12.31
N LYS A 76 21.60 13.73 11.78
CA LYS A 76 21.43 13.41 10.36
C LYS A 76 20.90 14.59 9.53
N ILE A 77 20.24 15.55 10.18
CA ILE A 77 19.74 16.80 9.58
C ILE A 77 20.08 17.99 10.48
N LYS A 78 20.23 19.18 9.89
CA LYS A 78 20.63 20.40 10.62
C LYS A 78 19.45 21.20 11.20
N ASP A 79 18.25 20.99 10.68
CA ASP A 79 17.02 21.65 11.14
C ASP A 79 15.85 20.64 11.11
N LYS A 80 14.89 20.81 12.02
CA LYS A 80 13.63 20.05 12.08
C LYS A 80 12.56 20.60 11.12
N TYR A 81 12.79 21.80 10.56
CA TYR A 81 11.92 22.49 9.60
C TYR A 81 10.49 22.71 10.13
N LYS A 82 10.34 23.04 11.42
CA LYS A 82 9.02 23.14 12.09
C LYS A 82 8.06 24.16 11.46
N ASN A 83 8.60 25.20 10.83
CA ASN A 83 7.81 26.26 10.20
C ASN A 83 7.51 25.99 8.71
N ALA A 84 8.00 24.88 8.15
CA ALA A 84 7.73 24.52 6.76
C ALA A 84 6.30 23.97 6.60
N THR A 85 5.72 24.16 5.42
CA THR A 85 4.36 23.69 5.12
C THR A 85 4.29 22.16 5.05
N PHE A 86 3.08 21.61 5.10
CA PHE A 86 2.81 20.18 4.86
C PHE A 86 3.42 19.67 3.55
N PHE A 87 3.45 20.51 2.52
CA PHE A 87 3.97 20.15 1.20
C PHE A 87 5.50 20.30 1.09
N ASP A 88 6.12 21.13 1.91
CA ASP A 88 7.56 21.42 1.79
C ASP A 88 8.41 20.65 2.79
N ARG A 89 7.88 20.36 3.98
CA ARG A 89 8.69 19.91 5.11
C ARG A 89 9.43 18.60 4.84
N LEU A 90 8.74 17.58 4.32
CA LEU A 90 9.39 16.32 3.97
C LEU A 90 10.39 16.48 2.81
N ILE A 91 10.16 17.42 1.88
CA ILE A 91 11.13 17.71 0.81
C ILE A 91 12.42 18.28 1.38
N LEU A 92 12.33 19.20 2.35
CA LEU A 92 13.50 19.79 3.01
C LEU A 92 14.28 18.73 3.79
N ILE A 93 13.58 17.87 4.54
CA ILE A 93 14.20 16.76 5.28
C ILE A 93 14.88 15.77 4.31
N GLU A 94 14.20 15.38 3.22
CA GLU A 94 14.75 14.46 2.21
C GLU A 94 16.02 15.01 1.52
N LYS A 95 16.15 16.33 1.38
CA LYS A 95 17.35 16.97 0.80
C LYS A 95 18.59 16.81 1.68
N GLU A 96 18.42 16.84 3.01
CA GLU A 96 19.52 16.62 3.95
C GLU A 96 19.76 15.13 4.21
N PHE A 97 18.68 14.34 4.25
CA PHE A 97 18.74 12.90 4.44
C PHE A 97 17.98 12.16 3.31
N PRO A 98 18.68 11.80 2.21
CA PRO A 98 18.08 11.02 1.13
C PRO A 98 17.59 9.66 1.62
N GLY A 99 16.27 9.44 1.57
CA GLY A 99 15.59 8.26 2.12
C GLY A 99 14.74 8.52 3.37
N ALA A 100 14.57 9.77 3.81
CA ALA A 100 13.61 10.14 4.86
C ALA A 100 12.18 9.69 4.51
N ALA A 101 11.75 9.86 3.26
CA ALA A 101 10.48 9.37 2.75
C ALA A 101 10.33 7.84 2.89
N VAL A 102 11.44 7.10 2.72
CA VAL A 102 11.46 5.64 2.88
C VAL A 102 11.35 5.25 4.35
N LEU A 103 12.04 5.96 5.27
CA LEU A 103 11.89 5.74 6.71
C LEU A 103 10.44 5.97 7.16
N LEU A 104 9.82 7.05 6.67
CA LEU A 104 8.42 7.34 6.96
C LEU A 104 7.48 6.23 6.48
N HIS A 105 7.71 5.73 5.26
CA HIS A 105 6.94 4.63 4.68
C HIS A 105 7.10 3.31 5.47
N LYS A 106 8.31 3.06 5.98
CA LYS A 106 8.66 1.85 6.75
C LYS A 106 8.14 1.86 8.19
N ASN A 107 7.86 3.03 8.76
CA ASN A 107 7.44 3.15 10.16
C ASN A 107 6.25 2.23 10.51
N GLY A 108 5.36 1.93 9.56
CA GLY A 108 4.42 0.82 9.66
C GLY A 108 3.33 0.92 10.75
N ILE A 109 3.38 1.94 11.60
CA ILE A 109 2.41 2.22 12.67
C ILE A 109 1.23 2.99 12.08
N MET A 110 0.01 2.46 12.28
CA MET A 110 -1.22 3.08 11.78
C MET A 110 -1.78 4.12 12.76
N PRO A 111 -1.83 5.41 12.41
CA PRO A 111 -2.49 6.44 13.22
C PRO A 111 -4.00 6.18 13.37
N LYS A 112 -4.59 6.65 14.48
CA LYS A 112 -6.04 6.56 14.73
C LYS A 112 -6.87 7.18 13.60
N ALA A 113 -6.46 8.33 13.07
CA ALA A 113 -7.15 8.98 11.96
C ALA A 113 -7.23 8.08 10.70
N PHE A 114 -6.23 7.23 10.46
CA PHE A 114 -6.25 6.30 9.32
C PHE A 114 -7.21 5.14 9.58
N GLN A 115 -7.29 4.65 10.83
CA GLN A 115 -8.27 3.66 11.25
C GLN A 115 -9.70 4.19 11.06
N ASP A 116 -9.94 5.44 11.48
CA ASP A 116 -11.25 6.10 11.36
C ASP A 116 -11.65 6.30 9.89
N LEU A 117 -10.70 6.69 9.03
CA LEU A 117 -10.95 6.76 7.60
C LEU A 117 -11.24 5.38 6.99
N TRP A 118 -10.48 4.36 7.39
CA TRP A 118 -10.68 2.99 6.91
C TRP A 118 -12.04 2.41 7.31
N MET A 119 -12.58 2.89 8.43
CA MET A 119 -13.92 2.60 8.95
C MET A 119 -14.99 3.61 8.53
N ASN A 120 -14.67 4.57 7.64
CA ASN A 120 -15.65 5.55 7.19
C ASN A 120 -16.88 4.85 6.61
N GLU A 121 -18.05 5.22 7.11
CA GLU A 121 -19.30 4.51 6.80
C GLU A 121 -19.58 4.50 5.28
N ARG A 122 -19.29 5.61 4.58
CA ARG A 122 -19.49 5.68 3.13
C ARG A 122 -18.55 4.74 2.40
N LEU A 123 -17.26 4.69 2.79
CA LEU A 123 -16.31 3.74 2.19
C LEU A 123 -16.79 2.30 2.41
N LEU A 124 -17.14 1.93 3.64
CA LEU A 124 -17.62 0.59 3.93
C LEU A 124 -18.91 0.24 3.17
N ASN A 125 -19.79 1.21 2.92
CA ASN A 125 -20.99 0.99 2.11
C ASN A 125 -20.67 0.77 0.63
N VAL A 126 -19.64 1.43 0.08
CA VAL A 126 -19.12 1.14 -1.27
C VAL A 126 -18.49 -0.26 -1.30
N ILE A 127 -17.64 -0.58 -0.34
CA ILE A 127 -16.94 -1.86 -0.27
C ILE A 127 -17.93 -3.02 -0.13
N GLU A 128 -19.03 -2.83 0.61
CA GLU A 128 -20.12 -3.81 0.69
C GLU A 128 -20.70 -4.15 -0.70
N GLN A 129 -20.80 -3.17 -1.62
CA GLN A 129 -21.25 -3.42 -3.00
C GLN A 129 -20.24 -4.23 -3.82
N PHE A 130 -18.97 -4.30 -3.41
CA PHE A 130 -17.93 -5.03 -4.12
C PHE A 130 -17.71 -6.44 -3.56
N ILE A 131 -17.75 -6.61 -2.25
CA ILE A 131 -17.35 -7.88 -1.60
C ILE A 131 -18.42 -8.48 -0.67
N GLY A 132 -19.57 -7.82 -0.51
CA GLY A 132 -20.65 -8.22 0.39
C GLY A 132 -20.51 -7.67 1.81
N PRO A 133 -21.41 -8.06 2.74
CA PRO A 133 -21.57 -7.42 4.04
C PRO A 133 -20.49 -7.80 5.08
N GLU A 134 -19.70 -8.84 4.80
CA GLU A 134 -18.57 -9.24 5.64
C GLU A 134 -17.30 -8.56 5.13
N ILE A 135 -16.84 -7.55 5.85
CA ILE A 135 -15.74 -6.69 5.40
C ILE A 135 -14.56 -6.84 6.35
N GLY A 136 -13.44 -7.34 5.81
CA GLY A 136 -12.14 -7.34 6.47
C GLY A 136 -11.23 -6.25 5.91
N GLY A 137 -10.42 -5.64 6.77
CA GLY A 137 -9.31 -4.77 6.41
C GLY A 137 -8.07 -5.60 6.12
N HIS A 138 -7.54 -5.48 4.91
CA HIS A 138 -6.34 -6.19 4.49
C HIS A 138 -5.07 -5.62 5.17
N PRO A 139 -4.11 -6.45 5.63
CA PRO A 139 -2.90 -6.00 6.33
C PRO A 139 -2.05 -4.94 5.64
N VAL A 140 -2.08 -4.93 4.30
CA VAL A 140 -1.32 -3.99 3.48
C VAL A 140 -2.15 -2.75 3.20
N TRP A 141 -1.88 -1.71 3.98
CA TRP A 141 -2.28 -0.32 3.76
C TRP A 141 -1.02 0.53 3.59
N ASN A 142 -1.07 1.66 2.89
CA ASN A 142 0.13 2.46 2.66
C ASN A 142 -0.13 3.97 2.73
N LEU A 143 0.55 4.65 3.65
CA LEU A 143 0.88 6.06 3.44
C LEU A 143 2.00 6.12 2.40
N ARG A 144 1.72 6.78 1.29
CA ARG A 144 2.68 6.95 0.21
C ARG A 144 3.05 8.39 0.05
N THR A 145 4.36 8.58 0.08
CA THR A 145 5.00 9.88 0.06
C THR A 145 5.92 9.86 -1.14
N LYS A 146 5.77 10.85 -2.03
CA LYS A 146 6.65 11.01 -3.17
C LYS A 146 7.17 12.41 -3.18
N THR A 147 8.41 12.61 -2.74
CA THR A 147 9.11 13.87 -2.92
C THR A 147 9.54 14.03 -4.39
N PRO A 148 9.74 15.27 -4.87
CA PRO A 148 10.19 15.52 -6.25
C PRO A 148 11.48 14.78 -6.56
N LYS A 149 11.62 14.24 -7.79
CA LYS A 149 12.84 13.56 -8.25
C LYS A 149 13.26 12.33 -7.43
N ASN A 150 12.36 11.78 -6.61
CA ASN A 150 12.66 10.59 -5.81
C ASN A 150 12.37 9.28 -6.57
N SER A 151 13.41 8.67 -7.11
CA SER A 151 13.34 7.37 -7.80
C SER A 151 13.08 6.20 -6.84
N GLN A 152 13.46 6.30 -5.56
CA GLN A 152 13.34 5.21 -4.58
C GLN A 152 11.90 4.80 -4.27
N VAL A 153 10.95 5.72 -4.50
CA VAL A 153 9.51 5.52 -4.29
C VAL A 153 8.72 5.53 -5.60
N THR A 154 9.41 5.38 -6.73
CA THR A 154 8.75 5.20 -8.03
C THR A 154 8.31 3.75 -8.18
N VAL A 155 7.00 3.56 -8.40
CA VAL A 155 6.42 2.24 -8.59
C VAL A 155 6.18 2.03 -10.09
N PRO A 156 6.83 1.04 -10.73
CA PRO A 156 6.64 0.74 -12.14
C PRO A 156 5.23 0.17 -12.39
N TRP A 157 4.93 -0.19 -13.64
CA TRP A 157 3.75 -1.01 -13.93
C TRP A 157 3.79 -2.28 -13.10
N HIS A 158 2.73 -2.49 -12.32
CA HIS A 158 2.57 -3.64 -11.45
C HIS A 158 1.08 -3.89 -11.19
N GLN A 159 0.76 -5.09 -10.71
CA GLN A 159 -0.50 -5.39 -10.06
C GLN A 159 -0.23 -5.44 -8.55
N ASP A 160 -1.22 -5.08 -7.73
CA ASP A 160 -1.05 -5.14 -6.27
C ASP A 160 -0.84 -6.58 -5.78
N SER A 161 -1.47 -7.56 -6.46
CA SER A 161 -1.26 -8.99 -6.19
C SER A 161 0.16 -9.47 -6.47
N ALA A 162 0.97 -8.77 -7.26
CA ALA A 162 2.37 -9.15 -7.52
C ALA A 162 3.27 -9.05 -6.27
N TYR A 163 2.77 -8.44 -5.20
CA TYR A 163 3.41 -8.38 -3.89
C TYR A 163 2.87 -9.40 -2.89
N LEU A 164 1.86 -10.20 -3.26
CA LEU A 164 1.15 -11.14 -2.39
C LEU A 164 1.29 -12.56 -2.92
N THR A 165 1.01 -13.57 -2.10
CA THR A 165 0.97 -14.96 -2.57
C THR A 165 -0.13 -15.17 -3.61
N SER A 166 -0.07 -16.27 -4.37
CA SER A 166 -1.05 -16.61 -5.40
C SER A 166 -2.49 -16.67 -4.89
N ALA A 167 -2.71 -16.86 -3.58
CA ALA A 167 -4.02 -16.77 -2.95
C ALA A 167 -4.73 -15.42 -3.20
N ALA A 168 -3.96 -14.33 -3.39
CA ALA A 168 -4.53 -13.01 -3.72
C ALA A 168 -5.18 -12.96 -5.12
N CYS A 169 -4.91 -13.93 -6.00
CA CYS A 169 -5.56 -14.02 -7.31
C CYS A 169 -6.96 -14.66 -7.24
N GLU A 170 -7.33 -15.24 -6.08
CA GLU A 170 -8.63 -15.89 -5.85
C GLU A 170 -9.53 -15.05 -4.91
N VAL A 171 -9.12 -13.82 -4.60
CA VAL A 171 -9.80 -12.92 -3.69
C VAL A 171 -9.84 -11.53 -4.31
N LEU A 172 -11.04 -10.96 -4.43
CA LEU A 172 -11.18 -9.56 -4.78
C LEU A 172 -10.77 -8.71 -3.57
N GLN A 173 -9.72 -7.90 -3.75
CA GLN A 173 -9.16 -7.02 -2.74
C GLN A 173 -9.32 -5.56 -3.20
N PRO A 174 -10.52 -4.96 -3.09
CA PRO A 174 -10.73 -3.58 -3.51
C PRO A 174 -9.82 -2.64 -2.73
N THR A 175 -9.15 -1.74 -3.45
CA THR A 175 -8.28 -0.71 -2.90
C THR A 175 -8.90 0.66 -3.14
N ALA A 176 -9.01 1.49 -2.11
CA ALA A 176 -9.28 2.92 -2.23
C ALA A 176 -7.96 3.68 -2.18
N TRP A 177 -7.68 4.39 -3.27
CA TRP A 177 -6.57 5.31 -3.37
C TRP A 177 -7.06 6.75 -3.18
N ILE A 178 -6.56 7.42 -2.13
CA ILE A 178 -7.06 8.71 -1.66
C ILE A 178 -5.89 9.72 -1.67
N PRO A 179 -5.86 10.70 -2.59
CA PRO A 179 -4.83 11.73 -2.58
C PRO A 179 -5.15 12.83 -1.54
N LEU A 180 -4.11 13.43 -0.97
CA LEU A 180 -4.22 14.57 -0.05
C LEU A 180 -3.83 15.90 -0.74
N LEU A 181 -4.03 15.95 -2.05
CA LEU A 181 -3.80 17.06 -2.96
C LEU A 181 -4.43 16.75 -4.32
N ASP A 182 -4.63 17.76 -5.16
CA ASP A 182 -5.07 17.53 -6.53
C ASP A 182 -3.97 16.82 -7.34
N THR A 183 -4.35 15.77 -8.06
CA THR A 183 -3.45 15.08 -9.00
C THR A 183 -3.71 15.55 -10.43
N ASN A 184 -3.20 16.73 -10.75
CA ASN A 184 -3.37 17.34 -12.07
C ASN A 184 -2.52 16.67 -13.16
N ARG A 185 -2.96 16.84 -14.41
CA ARG A 185 -2.21 16.51 -15.62
C ARG A 185 -0.79 17.07 -15.59
N THR A 186 0.19 16.22 -15.90
CA THR A 186 1.53 16.66 -16.30
C THR A 186 1.80 16.22 -17.74
N ASN A 187 2.72 16.91 -18.41
CA ASN A 187 3.00 16.71 -19.85
C ASN A 187 3.72 15.38 -20.19
N ASP A 188 3.88 14.47 -19.23
CA ASP A 188 4.66 13.23 -19.37
C ASP A 188 3.73 12.00 -19.51
N VAL A 189 2.78 12.09 -20.44
CA VAL A 189 1.85 11.00 -20.78
C VAL A 189 2.24 10.36 -22.10
N ASP A 190 2.64 9.09 -22.01
CA ASP A 190 2.84 8.24 -23.17
C ASP A 190 1.50 7.56 -23.46
N PHE A 191 0.68 8.12 -24.33
CA PHE A 191 -0.66 7.61 -24.62
C PHE A 191 -0.67 6.22 -25.29
N GLU A 192 0.48 5.72 -25.77
CA GLU A 192 0.59 4.33 -26.23
C GLU A 192 0.76 3.36 -25.06
N LYS A 193 1.45 3.78 -23.98
CA LYS A 193 1.70 2.94 -22.79
C LYS A 193 0.74 3.20 -21.64
N ASP A 194 0.20 4.40 -21.54
CA ASP A 194 -0.73 4.87 -20.50
C ASP A 194 -2.14 4.89 -21.08
N ILE A 195 -2.79 3.73 -21.03
CA ILE A 195 -4.10 3.51 -21.65
C ILE A 195 -5.17 4.42 -21.02
N VAL A 196 -5.13 4.59 -19.70
CA VAL A 196 -6.05 5.45 -18.94
C VAL A 196 -5.27 6.28 -17.91
N LEU A 197 -5.52 7.59 -17.90
CA LEU A 197 -5.01 8.51 -16.88
C LEU A 197 -6.14 8.89 -15.91
N CYS A 198 -5.98 8.54 -14.64
CA CYS A 198 -6.93 8.90 -13.58
C CYS A 198 -6.42 10.12 -12.80
N GLU A 199 -6.93 11.30 -13.15
CA GLU A 199 -6.73 12.52 -12.38
C GLU A 199 -7.74 12.56 -11.23
N VAL A 200 -7.24 12.36 -10.01
CA VAL A 200 -8.05 12.34 -8.81
C VAL A 200 -7.89 13.68 -8.08
N PRO A 201 -8.96 14.46 -7.93
CA PRO A 201 -8.91 15.72 -7.19
C PRO A 201 -8.78 15.47 -5.68
N PHE A 202 -8.38 16.48 -4.91
CA PHE A 202 -8.40 16.42 -3.46
C PHE A 202 -9.84 16.28 -2.95
N GLY A 203 -10.10 15.20 -2.21
CA GLY A 203 -11.46 14.77 -1.82
C GLY A 203 -12.02 13.64 -2.70
N GLY A 204 -11.36 13.32 -3.82
CA GLY A 204 -11.70 12.18 -4.66
C GLY A 204 -11.14 10.86 -4.15
N VAL A 205 -11.70 9.76 -4.65
CA VAL A 205 -11.24 8.39 -4.39
C VAL A 205 -11.15 7.64 -5.71
N LEU A 206 -10.03 6.97 -5.96
CA LEU A 206 -9.91 5.98 -7.02
C LEU A 206 -10.01 4.59 -6.39
N PHE A 207 -11.09 3.88 -6.69
CA PHE A 207 -11.22 2.46 -6.39
C PHE A 207 -10.56 1.65 -7.48
N ILE A 208 -9.78 0.64 -7.11
CA ILE A 208 -9.08 -0.24 -8.05
C ILE A 208 -9.04 -1.66 -7.51
N ASN A 209 -9.22 -2.65 -8.39
CA ASN A 209 -9.05 -4.05 -8.02
C ASN A 209 -7.56 -4.44 -8.00
N ASN A 210 -7.22 -5.48 -7.25
CA ASN A 210 -5.84 -5.91 -7.02
C ASN A 210 -5.13 -6.50 -8.25
N LEU A 211 -5.86 -6.78 -9.32
CA LEU A 211 -5.34 -7.30 -10.59
C LEU A 211 -5.24 -6.24 -11.69
N VAL A 212 -5.68 -5.00 -11.47
CA VAL A 212 -5.47 -3.94 -12.47
C VAL A 212 -3.98 -3.57 -12.51
N PRO A 213 -3.30 -3.72 -13.65
CA PRO A 213 -1.97 -3.18 -13.83
C PRO A 213 -2.04 -1.66 -13.70
N HIS A 214 -1.21 -1.08 -12.85
CA HIS A 214 -1.16 0.36 -12.66
C HIS A 214 0.26 0.82 -12.36
N ARG A 215 0.52 2.10 -12.60
CA ARG A 215 1.80 2.75 -12.26
C ARG A 215 1.57 4.15 -11.75
N ARG A 216 2.58 4.71 -11.10
CA ARG A 216 2.56 6.10 -10.63
C ARG A 216 3.58 6.93 -11.40
N LYS A 217 3.14 8.08 -11.92
CA LYS A 217 4.00 9.00 -12.67
C LYS A 217 4.94 9.81 -11.79
N HIS A 218 5.95 10.39 -12.43
CA HIS A 218 6.83 11.39 -11.84
C HIS A 218 6.09 12.73 -11.68
N LEU A 219 6.35 13.42 -10.58
CA LEU A 219 5.81 14.75 -10.31
C LEU A 219 6.95 15.63 -9.80
N ASP A 220 6.94 16.90 -10.20
CA ASP A 220 7.87 17.93 -9.73
C ASP A 220 7.52 18.47 -8.34
N LYS A 221 6.36 18.06 -7.80
CA LYS A 221 5.86 18.43 -6.47
C LYS A 221 5.73 17.18 -5.60
N ILE A 222 5.70 17.39 -4.27
CA ILE A 222 5.39 16.29 -3.36
C ILE A 222 3.98 15.76 -3.65
N ARG A 223 3.79 14.45 -3.48
CA ARG A 223 2.46 13.84 -3.45
C ARG A 223 2.30 12.94 -2.24
N TRP A 224 1.22 13.17 -1.52
CA TRP A 224 0.73 12.37 -0.42
C TRP A 224 -0.52 11.61 -0.86
N SER A 225 -0.56 10.32 -0.58
CA SER A 225 -1.77 9.51 -0.75
C SER A 225 -1.86 8.42 0.29
N LEU A 226 -3.07 8.03 0.63
CA LEU A 226 -3.35 6.86 1.45
C LEU A 226 -3.99 5.77 0.60
N ASP A 227 -3.45 4.56 0.70
CA ASP A 227 -3.99 3.36 0.08
C ASP A 227 -4.61 2.49 1.18
N LEU A 228 -5.93 2.30 1.13
CA LEU A 228 -6.67 1.43 2.06
C LEU A 228 -7.25 0.26 1.29
N ARG A 229 -7.22 -0.94 1.88
CA ARG A 229 -7.57 -2.18 1.19
C ARG A 229 -8.55 -2.99 2.00
N TRP A 230 -9.53 -3.59 1.34
CA TRP A 230 -10.48 -4.48 1.98
C TRP A 230 -10.49 -5.81 1.27
N GLN A 231 -11.04 -6.82 1.93
CA GLN A 231 -11.39 -8.09 1.32
C GLN A 231 -12.39 -8.82 2.20
N ARG A 232 -12.93 -9.93 1.70
CA ARG A 232 -13.71 -10.84 2.53
C ARG A 232 -12.85 -11.41 3.68
N PRO A 233 -13.30 -11.36 4.94
CA PRO A 233 -12.51 -11.78 6.10
C PRO A 233 -12.35 -13.30 6.19
N ASP A 234 -13.24 -14.09 5.57
CA ASP A 234 -13.20 -15.55 5.51
C ASP A 234 -12.25 -16.10 4.44
N LYS A 235 -11.53 -15.22 3.73
CA LYS A 235 -10.62 -15.56 2.64
C LYS A 235 -9.17 -15.27 3.01
N PRO A 236 -8.20 -16.04 2.48
CA PRO A 236 -6.78 -15.75 2.70
C PRO A 236 -6.42 -14.36 2.15
N ASN A 237 -5.54 -13.64 2.83
CA ASN A 237 -5.10 -12.31 2.40
C ASN A 237 -3.85 -12.32 1.51
N GLY A 238 -3.18 -13.46 1.41
CA GLY A 238 -1.95 -13.59 0.63
C GLY A 238 -0.75 -12.83 1.20
N PHE A 239 -0.82 -12.35 2.44
CA PHE A 239 0.26 -11.61 3.10
C PHE A 239 1.26 -12.52 3.83
N TYR A 240 1.59 -13.66 3.20
CA TYR A 240 2.63 -14.62 3.66
C TYR A 240 2.46 -15.12 5.10
N GLY A 241 1.21 -15.15 5.61
CA GLY A 241 0.94 -15.51 7.01
C GLY A 241 1.55 -14.55 8.04
N LEU A 242 1.94 -13.35 7.62
CA LEU A 242 2.59 -12.36 8.49
C LEU A 242 1.60 -11.67 9.42
N LYS A 243 0.36 -11.48 8.94
CA LYS A 243 -0.68 -10.76 9.66
C LYS A 243 -2.03 -11.12 9.08
N GLU A 244 -3.00 -11.33 9.96
CA GLU A 244 -4.38 -11.63 9.57
C GLU A 244 -5.16 -10.37 9.20
N ASN A 245 -6.29 -10.56 8.51
CA ASN A 245 -7.25 -9.48 8.28
C ASN A 245 -7.81 -8.99 9.61
N ILE A 246 -8.05 -7.69 9.72
CA ILE A 246 -8.86 -7.13 10.81
C ILE A 246 -10.32 -7.13 10.38
N LEU A 247 -11.24 -7.67 11.20
CA LEU A 247 -12.67 -7.57 10.90
C LEU A 247 -13.10 -6.11 11.07
N LEU A 248 -13.72 -5.54 10.04
CA LEU A 248 -14.18 -4.14 10.03
C LEU A 248 -15.70 -4.04 10.09
N ARG A 249 -16.43 -4.96 9.46
CA ARG A 249 -17.90 -5.02 9.51
C ARG A 249 -18.38 -6.46 9.34
N THR A 250 -19.46 -6.81 10.03
CA THR A 250 -20.15 -8.10 9.87
C THR A 250 -21.65 -7.90 9.93
N SER A 251 -22.41 -8.65 9.14
CA SER A 251 -23.87 -8.67 9.21
C SER A 251 -24.40 -9.37 10.47
N LYS A 252 -23.53 -10.10 11.18
CA LYS A 252 -23.89 -10.83 12.41
C LYS A 252 -24.07 -9.92 13.62
N ASP A 253 -23.42 -8.75 13.60
CA ASP A 253 -23.47 -7.76 14.67
C ASP A 253 -23.41 -6.34 14.09
N PRO A 254 -24.58 -5.67 13.93
CA PRO A 254 -24.64 -4.29 13.44
C PRO A 254 -23.92 -3.26 14.32
N ASN A 255 -23.66 -3.59 15.60
CA ASN A 255 -22.96 -2.71 16.55
C ASN A 255 -21.51 -3.17 16.80
N TYR A 256 -20.98 -4.02 15.92
CA TYR A 256 -19.62 -4.53 16.04
C TYR A 256 -18.61 -3.39 16.16
N THR A 257 -17.78 -3.48 17.20
CA THR A 257 -16.68 -2.53 17.44
C THR A 257 -15.37 -3.22 17.15
N VAL A 258 -14.55 -2.59 16.30
CA VAL A 258 -13.25 -3.11 15.89
C VAL A 258 -12.25 -2.98 17.04
N ASP A 259 -11.58 -4.09 17.37
CA ASP A 259 -10.41 -4.08 18.25
C ASP A 259 -9.13 -3.85 17.44
N TRP A 260 -8.57 -2.65 17.58
CA TRP A 260 -7.35 -2.25 16.88
C TRP A 260 -6.07 -2.63 17.62
N THR A 261 -6.16 -3.13 18.86
CA THR A 261 -5.00 -3.22 19.77
C THR A 261 -3.86 -4.04 19.18
N GLU A 262 -4.15 -5.25 18.72
CA GLU A 262 -3.16 -6.12 18.07
C GLU A 262 -2.78 -5.59 16.69
N PHE A 263 -3.77 -5.24 15.86
CA PHE A 263 -3.49 -4.82 14.50
C PHE A 263 -2.65 -3.54 14.42
N ALA A 264 -2.91 -2.54 15.26
CA ALA A 264 -2.22 -1.25 15.22
C ALA A 264 -0.83 -1.29 15.87
N SER A 265 -0.57 -2.27 16.75
CA SER A 265 0.72 -2.41 17.44
C SER A 265 1.77 -3.20 16.65
N CYS A 266 1.37 -3.94 15.62
CA CYS A 266 2.33 -4.67 14.78
C CYS A 266 3.07 -3.76 13.78
N ASP A 267 4.41 -3.67 13.92
CA ASP A 267 5.27 -3.11 12.87
C ASP A 267 5.37 -4.09 11.68
N ARG A 268 4.80 -3.69 10.54
CA ARG A 268 4.82 -4.48 9.31
C ARG A 268 6.24 -4.77 8.81
N THR A 269 7.14 -3.80 8.90
CA THR A 269 8.53 -3.94 8.44
C THR A 269 9.27 -4.97 9.29
N GLU A 270 9.03 -4.98 10.61
CA GLU A 270 9.58 -6.00 11.50
C GLU A 270 9.04 -7.39 11.19
N LEU A 271 7.73 -7.52 10.97
CA LEU A 271 7.12 -8.80 10.55
C LEU A 271 7.74 -9.32 9.25
N GLN A 272 7.89 -8.46 8.23
CA GLN A 272 8.50 -8.83 6.96
C GLN A 272 9.97 -9.23 7.11
N ARG A 273 10.74 -8.54 7.97
CA ARG A 273 12.13 -8.91 8.29
C ARG A 273 12.22 -10.25 9.05
N GLY A 274 11.24 -10.53 9.92
CA GLY A 274 11.17 -11.74 10.72
C GLY A 274 10.73 -13.00 9.95
N HIS A 275 10.16 -12.85 8.75
CA HIS A 275 9.75 -13.99 7.91
C HIS A 275 10.93 -14.92 7.64
N GLN A 276 10.74 -16.24 7.70
CA GLN A 276 11.82 -17.23 7.58
C GLN A 276 12.66 -17.04 6.30
N ASP A 277 12.02 -16.84 5.16
CA ASP A 277 12.69 -16.62 3.85
C ASP A 277 13.52 -15.32 3.80
N VAL A 278 13.26 -14.38 4.70
CA VAL A 278 13.98 -13.10 4.81
C VAL A 278 15.05 -13.21 5.90
N LYS A 279 14.68 -13.75 7.07
CA LYS A 279 15.54 -13.92 8.24
C LYS A 279 16.77 -14.79 7.94
N THR A 280 16.58 -15.91 7.24
CA THR A 280 17.68 -16.81 6.84
C THR A 280 18.74 -16.13 5.97
N LYS A 281 18.37 -15.05 5.26
CA LYS A 281 19.28 -14.29 4.42
C LYS A 281 20.09 -13.28 5.24
N PHE A 282 19.46 -12.63 6.22
CA PHE A 282 20.12 -11.69 7.14
C PHE A 282 21.14 -12.32 8.08
N GLU A 283 20.98 -13.60 8.39
CA GLU A 283 21.92 -14.32 9.25
C GLU A 283 23.29 -14.54 8.55
N LYS A 284 23.37 -14.34 7.21
CA LYS A 284 24.60 -14.48 6.42
C LYS A 284 25.44 -13.20 6.47
N GLU A 285 26.76 -13.34 6.67
CA GLU A 285 27.66 -12.21 6.96
C GLU A 285 27.76 -11.15 5.87
N GLU A 286 27.62 -11.53 4.60
CA GLU A 286 27.76 -10.65 3.43
C GLU A 286 26.59 -9.68 3.22
N ILE A 287 25.45 -9.92 3.90
CA ILE A 287 24.21 -9.14 3.80
C ILE A 287 23.98 -8.30 5.07
N LYS A 288 24.78 -8.53 6.12
CA LYS A 288 24.73 -7.71 7.34
C LYS A 288 25.02 -6.26 6.97
N LEU A 289 24.30 -5.36 7.61
CA LEU A 289 24.63 -3.94 7.59
C LEU A 289 26.10 -3.79 7.98
N LYS A 290 26.82 -2.91 7.28
CA LYS A 290 28.21 -2.67 7.64
C LYS A 290 28.26 -2.10 9.07
N PRO A 291 29.33 -2.33 9.85
CA PRO A 291 29.41 -1.85 11.24
C PRO A 291 29.16 -0.34 11.41
N GLU A 292 29.46 0.45 10.38
CA GLU A 292 29.23 1.89 10.29
C GLU A 292 27.79 2.31 9.92
N GLU A 293 26.95 1.37 9.49
CA GLU A 293 25.57 1.61 9.10
C GLU A 293 24.63 1.36 10.28
N ASP A 294 23.86 2.39 10.62
CA ASP A 294 22.87 2.30 11.69
C ASP A 294 21.58 1.61 11.20
N PRO A 295 21.19 0.46 11.78
CA PRO A 295 19.96 -0.25 11.41
C PRO A 295 18.69 0.59 11.54
N GLU A 296 18.70 1.59 12.41
CA GLU A 296 17.59 2.50 12.64
C GLU A 296 17.33 3.42 11.44
N PHE A 297 18.37 3.72 10.65
CA PHE A 297 18.33 4.59 9.48
C PHE A 297 18.48 3.82 8.16
N ASP A 298 18.35 2.50 8.20
CA ASP A 298 18.37 1.64 7.02
C ASP A 298 17.19 1.97 6.10
N THR A 299 17.49 2.49 4.91
CA THR A 299 16.50 2.85 3.88
C THR A 299 16.22 1.72 2.90
N THR A 300 16.62 0.49 3.20
CA THR A 300 16.27 -0.67 2.38
C THR A 300 14.90 -1.23 2.74
N ILE A 301 14.06 -1.45 1.72
CA ILE A 301 12.81 -2.19 1.78
C ILE A 301 13.07 -3.59 1.25
N ILE A 302 12.59 -4.61 1.95
CA ILE A 302 12.75 -6.02 1.62
C ILE A 302 11.54 -6.80 2.13
N GLY A 303 11.30 -7.97 1.55
CA GLY A 303 10.35 -8.92 2.10
C GLY A 303 10.13 -10.10 1.19
N PRO A 304 9.23 -11.02 1.58
CA PRO A 304 9.12 -12.33 0.94
C PRO A 304 8.69 -12.27 -0.52
N TRP A 305 7.99 -11.21 -0.95
CA TRP A 305 7.58 -11.02 -2.35
C TRP A 305 8.74 -10.95 -3.33
N MET A 306 9.93 -10.53 -2.87
CA MET A 306 11.10 -10.48 -3.73
C MET A 306 11.51 -11.89 -4.20
N GLY A 307 11.14 -12.94 -3.46
CA GLY A 307 11.33 -14.35 -3.80
C GLY A 307 10.46 -14.88 -4.93
N GLN A 308 9.39 -14.17 -5.29
CA GLN A 308 8.40 -14.67 -6.25
C GLN A 308 8.83 -14.58 -7.70
N TRP A 309 9.71 -13.63 -8.01
CA TRP A 309 10.10 -13.29 -9.36
C TRP A 309 11.59 -13.48 -9.52
N GLU A 310 12.02 -13.97 -10.68
CA GLU A 310 13.43 -13.96 -11.02
C GLU A 310 13.91 -12.50 -11.18
N ILE A 311 14.94 -12.13 -10.42
CA ILE A 311 15.49 -10.78 -10.45
C ILE A 311 16.80 -10.79 -11.24
N VAL A 312 16.74 -10.33 -12.49
CA VAL A 312 17.92 -10.26 -13.39
C VAL A 312 18.64 -8.92 -13.37
N HIS A 313 18.07 -7.89 -12.73
CA HIS A 313 18.71 -6.61 -12.49
C HIS A 313 18.60 -6.25 -11.01
N HIS A 314 19.73 -5.94 -10.38
CA HIS A 314 19.76 -5.70 -8.95
C HIS A 314 19.94 -4.22 -8.59
N ASN A 315 19.22 -3.79 -7.55
CA ASN A 315 19.43 -2.52 -6.84
C ASN A 315 19.79 -2.79 -5.37
N LYS A 316 20.04 -1.75 -4.57
CA LYS A 316 20.41 -1.91 -3.14
C LYS A 316 19.43 -2.79 -2.33
N HIS A 317 18.15 -2.78 -2.68
CA HIS A 317 17.11 -3.54 -2.00
C HIS A 317 17.21 -5.03 -2.32
N THR A 318 17.29 -5.35 -3.61
CA THR A 318 17.37 -6.73 -4.06
C THR A 318 18.73 -7.36 -3.79
N ILE A 319 19.82 -6.56 -3.78
CA ILE A 319 21.15 -7.02 -3.35
C ILE A 319 21.08 -7.51 -1.90
N LYS A 320 20.43 -6.75 -1.02
CA LYS A 320 20.23 -7.14 0.38
C LYS A 320 19.30 -8.36 0.56
N TYR A 321 18.58 -8.75 -0.49
CA TYR A 321 17.72 -9.93 -0.50
C TYR A 321 18.32 -11.10 -1.33
N LYS A 322 19.40 -10.89 -2.08
CA LYS A 322 20.06 -11.90 -2.92
C LYS A 322 20.76 -12.92 -2.04
N ASP A 323 20.89 -14.18 -2.49
CA ASP A 323 21.72 -15.12 -1.74
C ASP A 323 23.21 -14.92 -2.07
N PRO A 324 24.11 -15.08 -1.08
CA PRO A 324 25.57 -14.99 -1.24
C PRO A 324 26.19 -15.87 -2.36
N GLY A 325 25.48 -16.93 -2.78
CA GLY A 325 25.96 -17.86 -3.81
C GLY A 325 25.45 -17.58 -5.23
N ASP A 326 24.56 -16.61 -5.42
CA ASP A 326 24.01 -16.25 -6.73
C ASP A 326 25.05 -15.43 -7.53
N ASN A 327 25.46 -15.90 -8.71
CA ASN A 327 26.38 -15.15 -9.58
C ASN A 327 25.69 -13.91 -10.21
N GLU A 328 26.44 -13.00 -10.86
CA GLU A 328 25.87 -11.77 -11.45
C GLU A 328 24.84 -12.03 -12.57
N GLU A 329 24.87 -13.22 -13.17
CA GLU A 329 24.05 -13.58 -14.33
C GLU A 329 22.86 -14.51 -14.01
N SER A 330 22.74 -15.01 -12.78
CA SER A 330 21.68 -15.95 -12.40
C SER A 330 21.18 -15.72 -10.98
N TRP A 331 19.86 -15.80 -10.83
CA TRP A 331 19.15 -15.67 -9.56
C TRP A 331 18.49 -17.02 -9.23
N SER A 332 19.15 -17.83 -8.39
CA SER A 332 18.73 -19.22 -8.15
C SER A 332 17.60 -19.36 -7.12
N ASN A 333 17.31 -18.27 -6.39
CA ASN A 333 16.26 -18.19 -5.36
C ASN A 333 14.83 -18.17 -5.87
N TYR A 334 14.64 -18.33 -7.17
CA TYR A 334 13.33 -18.45 -7.80
C TYR A 334 12.54 -19.72 -7.34
N GLN A 335 13.17 -20.60 -6.54
CA GLN A 335 12.55 -21.77 -5.90
C GLN A 335 11.84 -21.47 -4.57
N SER A 336 11.29 -20.26 -4.37
CA SER A 336 10.46 -20.00 -3.19
C SER A 336 9.33 -21.04 -3.11
N THR A 337 8.96 -21.46 -1.91
CA THR A 337 7.88 -22.45 -1.69
C THR A 337 6.51 -21.95 -2.20
N TRP A 338 6.42 -20.67 -2.57
CA TRP A 338 5.27 -20.04 -3.17
C TRP A 338 5.29 -20.28 -4.68
N THR A 339 4.27 -20.98 -5.17
CA THR A 339 4.08 -21.18 -6.61
C THR A 339 3.96 -19.84 -7.32
N LYS A 340 4.63 -19.71 -8.47
CA LYS A 340 4.39 -18.61 -9.43
C LYS A 340 2.87 -18.48 -9.65
N ALA A 341 2.36 -17.26 -9.58
CA ALA A 341 0.97 -16.94 -9.92
C ALA A 341 0.65 -17.32 -11.37
#